data_AF-A0A1Q8I1H7-F1
#
_entry.id   AF-A0A1Q8I1H7-F1
#
_cell.length_a   1.000
_cell.length_b   1.000
_cell.length_c   1.000
_cell.angle_alpha   90.00
_cell.angle_beta   90.00
_cell.angle_gamma   90.00
#
_symmetry.space_group_name_H-M   'P 1'
#
loop_
_entity.id
_entity.type
_entity.pdbx_description
1 polymer ?
#
loop_
_entity_poly.entity_id
_entity_poly.type
_entity_poly.pdbx_seq_one_letter_code
_entity_poly.pdbx_strand_id
1 'polypeptide(L)'
;MARGGHLLVTTTEVIFEPHSMNLNSDRSRLRVPVTEILAARPKVFILHVTVVISTARGGDLEFVTWSRKKIISAIQQARTAQGLPLLMQ
;
A
#
# COMPACT_ATOMS: atom_id res chain seq x y z
N MET A 1 16.49 0.45 -5.42
CA MET A 1 16.35 1.92 -5.29
C MET A 1 14.89 2.25 -5.00
N ALA A 2 14.62 3.22 -4.13
CA ALA A 2 13.26 3.71 -3.91
C ALA A 2 12.74 4.44 -5.16
N ARG A 3 11.44 4.33 -5.45
CA ARG A 3 10.79 4.96 -6.60
C ARG A 3 9.70 5.91 -6.12
N GLY A 4 9.70 7.15 -6.61
CA GLY A 4 8.65 8.12 -6.32
C GLY A 4 7.38 7.82 -7.12
N GLY A 5 6.22 8.16 -6.57
CA GLY A 5 4.94 7.95 -7.24
C GLY A 5 3.75 8.29 -6.35
N HIS A 6 2.56 7.97 -6.86
CA HIS A 6 1.30 8.11 -6.16
C HIS A 6 0.85 6.77 -5.59
N LEU A 7 0.44 6.77 -4.33
CA LEU A 7 -0.21 5.63 -3.70
C LEU A 7 -1.72 5.93 -3.59
N LEU A 8 -2.51 5.12 -4.29
CA LEU A 8 -3.95 5.24 -4.38
C LEU A 8 -4.58 4.05 -3.66
N VAL A 9 -5.64 4.31 -2.90
CA VAL A 9 -6.48 3.26 -2.32
C VAL A 9 -7.87 3.44 -2.90
N THR A 10 -8.33 2.40 -3.61
CA THR A 10 -9.67 2.32 -4.18
C THR A 10 -10.51 1.35 -3.36
N THR A 11 -11.78 1.18 -3.73
CA THR A 11 -12.65 0.20 -3.07
C THR A 11 -12.18 -1.23 -3.26
N THR A 12 -11.43 -1.57 -4.31
CA THR A 12 -11.02 -2.94 -4.65
C THR A 12 -9.52 -3.18 -4.61
N GLU A 13 -8.70 -2.15 -4.78
CA GLU A 13 -7.25 -2.26 -4.95
C GLU A 13 -6.47 -1.14 -4.27
N VAL A 14 -5.24 -1.46 -3.84
CA VAL A 14 -4.18 -0.49 -3.59
C VAL A 14 -3.30 -0.42 -4.82
N ILE A 15 -3.09 0.78 -5.36
CA ILE A 15 -2.37 1.01 -6.61
C ILE A 15 -1.19 1.93 -6.35
N PHE A 16 -0.01 1.55 -6.82
CA PHE A 16 1.14 2.44 -6.90
C PHE A 16 1.39 2.83 -8.35
N GLU A 17 1.22 4.12 -8.64
CA GLU A 17 1.50 4.73 -9.94
C GLU A 17 2.85 5.46 -9.88
N PRO A 18 3.89 4.95 -10.55
CA PRO A 18 5.22 5.54 -10.53
C PRO A 18 5.24 6.84 -11.34
N HIS A 19 6.09 7.80 -10.94
CA HIS A 19 6.37 8.97 -11.78
C HIS A 19 6.98 8.55 -13.13
N SER A 20 6.64 9.28 -14.20
CA SER A 20 7.07 9.00 -15.56
C SER A 20 8.60 9.00 -15.75
N MET A 21 9.33 9.77 -14.94
CA MET A 21 10.80 9.84 -14.97
C MET A 21 11.50 8.64 -14.31
N ASN A 22 10.77 7.74 -13.67
CA ASN A 22 11.37 6.52 -13.12
C ASN A 22 11.80 5.57 -14.24
N LEU A 23 13.02 5.04 -14.15
CA LEU A 23 13.47 3.94 -15.00
C LEU A 23 12.54 2.73 -14.83
N ASN A 24 12.10 2.14 -15.96
CA ASN A 24 11.15 1.02 -15.99
C ASN A 24 9.84 1.31 -15.25
N SER A 25 9.25 2.49 -15.47
CA SER A 25 7.97 2.91 -14.89
C SER A 25 6.88 1.84 -15.03
N ASP A 26 6.71 1.21 -16.19
CA ASP A 26 5.69 0.18 -16.37
C ASP A 26 5.87 -1.03 -15.44
N ARG A 27 7.10 -1.50 -15.24
CA ARG A 27 7.43 -2.57 -14.29
C ARG A 27 7.39 -2.12 -12.83
N SER A 28 7.29 -0.82 -12.60
CA SER A 28 7.20 -0.24 -11.26
C SER A 28 5.77 -0.06 -10.80
N ARG A 29 4.78 -0.13 -11.71
CA ARG A 29 3.37 -0.04 -11.37
C ARG A 29 2.97 -1.28 -10.58
N LEU A 30 2.33 -1.08 -9.44
CA LEU A 30 1.84 -2.16 -8.59
C LEU A 30 0.33 -2.03 -8.43
N ARG A 31 -0.37 -3.16 -8.49
CA ARG A 31 -1.78 -3.27 -8.15
C ARG A 31 -1.95 -4.44 -7.21
N VAL A 32 -2.49 -4.17 -6.03
CA VAL A 32 -2.69 -5.17 -4.98
C VAL A 32 -4.18 -5.20 -4.67
N PRO A 33 -4.88 -6.30 -4.99
CA PRO A 33 -6.26 -6.47 -4.58
C PRO A 33 -6.38 -6.39 -3.07
N VAL A 34 -7.38 -5.66 -2.58
CA VAL A 34 -7.62 -5.49 -1.14
C VAL A 34 -7.89 -6.83 -0.45
N THR A 35 -8.47 -7.80 -1.17
CA THR A 35 -8.68 -9.18 -0.74
C THR A 35 -7.37 -9.93 -0.45
N GLU A 36 -6.27 -9.55 -1.11
CA GLU A 36 -4.95 -10.17 -0.93
C GLU A 36 -4.11 -9.51 0.16
N ILE A 37 -4.57 -8.39 0.73
CA ILE A 37 -3.89 -7.71 1.83
C ILE A 37 -4.18 -8.47 3.13
N LEU A 38 -3.12 -8.96 3.76
CA LEU A 38 -3.17 -9.70 5.03
C LEU A 38 -2.92 -8.78 6.23
N ALA A 39 -2.10 -7.73 6.06
CA ALA A 39 -1.82 -6.75 7.09
C ALA A 39 -1.43 -5.40 6.47
N ALA A 40 -1.74 -4.30 7.18
CA ALA A 40 -1.32 -2.96 6.81
C ALA A 40 -0.90 -2.21 8.08
N ARG A 41 0.41 -2.08 8.31
CA ARG A 41 0.98 -1.66 9.59
C ARG A 41 1.95 -0.50 9.44
N PRO A 42 2.02 0.43 10.40
CA PRO A 42 3.05 1.46 10.41
C PRO A 42 4.42 0.84 10.71
N LYS A 43 5.47 1.32 10.02
CA LYS A 43 6.86 1.05 10.37
C LYS A 43 7.59 2.38 10.44
N VAL A 44 8.36 2.59 11.51
CA VAL A 44 9.28 3.73 11.63
C VAL A 44 10.68 3.16 11.59
N PHE A 45 11.50 3.68 10.68
CA PHE A 45 12.92 3.35 10.63
C PHE A 45 13.74 4.63 10.50
N ILE A 46 14.40 5.00 11.60
CA ILE A 46 15.15 6.26 11.74
C ILE A 46 14.24 7.47 11.44
N LEU A 47 14.39 8.10 10.27
CA LEU A 47 13.62 9.27 9.83
C LEU A 47 12.45 8.91 8.88
N HIS A 48 12.31 7.65 8.48
CA HIS A 48 11.32 7.24 7.48
C HIS A 48 10.00 6.82 8.14
N VAL A 49 8.92 7.46 7.70
CA VAL A 49 7.54 7.11 8.02
C VAL A 49 7.02 6.18 6.94
N THR A 50 6.90 4.89 7.26
CA THR A 50 6.54 3.85 6.30
C THR A 50 5.20 3.22 6.65
N VAL A 51 4.44 2.81 5.63
CA VAL A 51 3.38 1.80 5.73
C VAL A 51 3.86 0.52 5.07
N VAL A 52 3.72 -0.60 5.77
CA VAL A 52 4.03 -1.94 5.27
C VAL A 52 2.73 -2.65 4.96
N ILE A 53 2.58 -3.11 3.73
CA ILE A 53 1.43 -3.89 3.25
C ILE A 53 1.91 -5.31 2.99
N SER A 54 1.45 -6.25 3.81
CA SER A 54 1.75 -7.68 3.65
C SER A 54 0.70 -8.33 2.77
N THR A 55 1.14 -9.10 1.76
CA THR A 55 0.26 -9.71 0.76
C THR A 55 0.27 -11.25 0.83
N ALA A 56 -0.85 -11.87 0.44
CA ALA A 56 -1.00 -13.32 0.38
C ALA A 56 -0.03 -14.01 -0.60
N ARG A 57 0.48 -13.27 -1.59
CA ARG A 57 1.42 -13.78 -2.60
C ARG A 57 2.87 -13.83 -2.12
N GLY A 58 3.11 -13.58 -0.83
CA GLY A 58 4.44 -13.66 -0.23
C GLY A 58 5.26 -12.42 -0.53
N GLY A 59 5.06 -11.36 0.26
CA GLY A 59 5.88 -10.16 0.19
C GLY A 59 5.30 -9.01 1.00
N ASP A 60 6.19 -8.29 1.67
CA ASP A 60 5.92 -6.99 2.29
C ASP A 60 6.25 -5.90 1.27
N LEU A 61 5.26 -5.06 0.97
CA LEU A 61 5.44 -3.84 0.19
C LEU A 61 5.63 -2.67 1.16
N GLU A 62 6.77 -1.99 1.05
CA GLU A 62 7.08 -0.84 1.89
C GLU A 62 6.90 0.47 1.13
N PHE A 63 6.02 1.34 1.64
CA PHE A 63 5.80 2.68 1.08
C PHE A 63 6.16 3.74 2.10
N VAL A 64 7.15 4.57 1.78
CA VAL A 64 7.49 5.76 2.58
C VAL A 64 6.43 6.83 2.31
N THR A 65 5.64 7.18 3.31
CA THR A 65 4.57 8.17 3.20
C THR A 65 4.22 8.79 4.56
N TRP A 66 4.13 10.12 4.59
CA TRP A 66 3.64 10.88 5.73
C TRP A 66 2.13 10.65 5.99
N SER A 67 1.40 10.17 4.98
CA SER A 67 -0.04 9.90 5.06
C SER A 67 -0.38 8.47 5.51
N ARG A 68 0.55 7.73 6.15
CA ARG A 68 0.35 6.30 6.51
C ARG A 68 -0.96 5.99 7.23
N LYS A 69 -1.40 6.85 8.16
CA LYS A 69 -2.66 6.66 8.90
C LYS A 69 -3.88 6.72 7.96
N LYS A 70 -3.85 7.67 7.00
CA LYS A 70 -4.90 7.82 5.99
C LYS A 70 -4.94 6.60 5.07
N ILE A 71 -3.79 6.07 4.66
CA ILE A 71 -3.70 4.87 3.83
C ILE A 71 -4.27 3.65 4.56
N ILE A 72 -3.86 3.39 5.80
CA ILE A 72 -4.37 2.27 6.59
C ILE A 72 -5.89 2.38 6.77
N SER A 73 -6.40 3.57 7.11
CA SER A 73 -7.84 3.83 7.24
C SER A 73 -8.59 3.58 5.93
N ALA A 74 -8.05 4.05 4.80
CA ALA A 74 -8.67 3.83 3.49
C ALA A 74 -8.70 2.33 3.11
N ILE A 75 -7.67 1.56 3.44
CA ILE A 75 -7.65 0.10 3.23
C ILE A 75 -8.73 -0.57 4.08
N GLN A 76 -8.86 -0.19 5.36
CA GLN A 76 -9.91 -0.74 6.23
C GLN A 76 -11.31 -0.39 5.70
N GLN A 77 -11.52 0.84 5.24
CA GLN A 77 -12.79 1.24 4.61
C GLN A 77 -13.10 0.43 3.34
N ALA A 78 -12.11 0.22 2.48
CA ALA A 78 -12.24 -0.61 1.28
C ALA A 78 -12.59 -2.06 1.63
N ARG A 79 -12.00 -2.61 2.69
CA ARG A 79 -12.31 -3.95 3.20
C ARG A 79 -13.75 -4.04 3.71
N THR A 80 -14.17 -3.10 4.56
CA THR A 80 -15.55 -3.03 5.05
C THR A 80 -16.55 -2.93 3.90
N ALA A 81 -16.28 -2.10 2.89
CA ALA A 81 -17.13 -1.96 1.71
C ALA A 81 -17.27 -3.26 0.90
N GLN A 82 -16.30 -4.17 1.01
CA GLN A 82 -16.33 -5.49 0.37
C GLN A 82 -16.82 -6.62 1.31
N GLY A 83 -17.22 -6.31 2.55
CA GLY A 83 -17.59 -7.32 3.55
C GLY A 83 -16.41 -8.16 4.04
N LEU A 84 -15.17 -7.67 3.89
CA LEU A 84 -13.97 -8.36 4.34
C LEU A 84 -13.69 -8.08 5.82
N PRO A 85 -13.09 -9.04 6.57
CA PRO A 85 -12.64 -8.80 7.94
C PRO A 85 -11.62 -7.67 8.01
N LEU A 86 -11.68 -6.85 9.05
CA LEU A 86 -10.68 -5.80 9.30
C LEU A 86 -9.28 -6.40 9.51
N LEU A 87 -8.25 -5.67 9.09
CA LEU A 87 -6.86 -6.08 9.34
C LEU A 87 -6.49 -5.83 10.81
N MET A 88 -5.74 -6.75 11.42
CA MET A 88 -5.13 -6.50 12.73
C MET A 88 -4.03 -5.44 12.58
N GLN A 89 -3.98 -4.46 13.50
CA GLN A 89 -3.09 -3.30 13.44
C GLN A 89 -1.67 -3.61 13.94
#